data_AF-A0A804JPP8-F1
#
_entry.id   AF-A0A804JPP8-F1
#
_cell.length_a   1.000
_cell.length_b   1.000
_cell.length_c   1.000
_cell.angle_alpha   90.00
_cell.angle_beta   90.00
_cell.angle_gamma   90.00
#
_symmetry.space_group_name_H-M   'P 1'
#
loop_
_entity.id
_entity.type
_entity.pdbx_description
1 polymer ?
#
loop_
_entity_poly.entity_id
_entity_poly.type
_entity_poly.pdbx_seq_one_letter_code
_entity_poly.pdbx_strand_id
1 'polypeptide(L)'
;MELHLLKDILPHCNINELTHIENSTKESHAEGTDDSWKRFYEQQFGVESANTVINRMKQKKVVSKWRLLYEAKQKEREEAKNRMAKKLEQSYAESQASESSYTFIFCAC
;
A
#
# COMPACT_ATOMS: atom_id res chain seq x y z
N MET A 1 2.38 -31.32 -14.67
CA MET A 1 1.47 -31.70 -13.55
C MET A 1 1.57 -30.74 -12.36
N GLU A 2 2.65 -29.97 -12.19
CA GLU A 2 2.80 -28.99 -11.08
C GLU A 2 1.94 -27.71 -11.19
N LEU A 3 1.60 -27.24 -12.41
CA LEU A 3 0.90 -25.96 -12.59
C LEU A 3 -0.55 -25.96 -12.06
N HIS A 4 -1.22 -27.11 -12.00
CA HIS A 4 -2.60 -27.19 -11.49
C HIS A 4 -2.66 -27.11 -9.97
N LEU A 5 -1.68 -27.71 -9.27
CA LEU A 5 -1.59 -27.62 -7.82
C LEU A 5 -1.38 -26.17 -7.35
N LEU A 6 -0.60 -25.40 -8.10
CA LEU A 6 -0.38 -23.99 -7.77
C LEU A 6 -1.69 -23.19 -7.86
N LYS A 7 -2.52 -23.45 -8.88
CA LYS A 7 -3.84 -22.79 -9.02
C LYS A 7 -4.80 -23.13 -7.88
N ASP A 8 -4.71 -24.32 -7.31
CA ASP A 8 -5.55 -24.74 -6.18
C ASP A 8 -5.07 -24.15 -4.84
N ILE A 9 -3.77 -23.92 -4.68
CA ILE A 9 -3.17 -23.42 -3.44
C ILE A 9 -3.21 -21.88 -3.37
N LEU A 10 -3.03 -21.19 -4.51
CA LEU A 10 -2.97 -19.72 -4.58
C LEU A 10 -4.14 -18.97 -3.93
N PRO A 11 -5.41 -19.44 -4.00
CA PRO A 11 -6.53 -18.81 -3.30
C PRO A 11 -6.43 -18.88 -1.78
N HIS A 12 -5.65 -19.79 -1.23
CA HIS A 12 -5.45 -19.97 0.21
C HIS A 12 -4.19 -19.30 0.75
N CYS A 13 -3.29 -18.87 -0.14
CA CYS A 13 -2.10 -18.12 0.25
C CYS A 13 -2.47 -16.78 0.90
N ASN A 14 -1.63 -16.31 1.80
CA ASN A 14 -1.62 -14.94 2.28
C ASN A 14 -0.76 -14.04 1.36
N ILE A 15 -0.81 -12.72 1.58
CA ILE A 15 -0.10 -11.75 0.73
C ILE A 15 1.42 -11.91 0.77
N ASN A 16 1.97 -12.29 1.92
CA ASN A 16 3.42 -12.46 2.10
C ASN A 16 3.90 -13.73 1.41
N GLU A 17 3.12 -14.81 1.49
CA GLU A 17 3.36 -16.06 0.78
C GLU A 17 3.27 -15.84 -0.73
N LEU A 18 2.25 -15.12 -1.22
CA LEU A 18 2.13 -14.78 -2.64
C LEU A 18 3.33 -13.96 -3.13
N THR A 19 3.75 -12.98 -2.34
CA THR A 19 4.93 -12.14 -2.64
C THR A 19 6.20 -12.98 -2.68
N HIS A 20 6.37 -13.89 -1.72
CA HIS A 20 7.52 -14.79 -1.66
C HIS A 20 7.55 -15.71 -2.88
N ILE A 21 6.44 -16.35 -3.24
CA ILE A 21 6.32 -17.21 -4.43
C ILE A 21 6.76 -16.44 -5.69
N GLU A 22 6.24 -15.24 -5.90
CA GLU A 22 6.61 -14.46 -7.09
C GLU A 22 8.05 -13.95 -7.09
N ASN A 23 8.64 -13.69 -5.92
CA ASN A 23 10.04 -13.27 -5.81
C ASN A 23 11.02 -14.44 -5.98
N SER A 24 10.64 -15.65 -5.54
CA SER A 24 11.45 -16.86 -5.66
C SER A 24 11.46 -17.42 -7.09
N THR A 25 10.43 -17.14 -7.89
CA THR A 25 10.32 -17.66 -9.25
C THR A 25 10.98 -16.67 -10.23
N LYS A 26 12.24 -16.92 -10.62
CA LYS A 26 13.02 -16.05 -11.52
C LYS A 26 12.43 -15.91 -12.93
N GLU A 27 11.62 -16.86 -13.36
CA GLU A 27 10.99 -16.85 -14.67
C GLU A 27 9.48 -16.92 -14.54
N SER A 28 8.82 -15.96 -15.19
CA SER A 28 7.44 -16.01 -15.61
C SER A 28 6.41 -16.28 -14.51
N HIS A 29 5.87 -15.17 -13.97
CA HIS A 29 4.42 -14.95 -13.95
C HIS A 29 3.63 -16.25 -13.78
N ALA A 30 3.51 -16.73 -12.54
CA ALA A 30 2.62 -17.85 -12.27
C ALA A 30 1.23 -17.47 -12.81
N GLU A 31 0.85 -18.12 -13.91
CA GLU A 31 -0.36 -17.86 -14.66
C GLU A 31 -1.56 -18.14 -13.74
N GLY A 32 -2.06 -17.09 -13.08
CA GLY A 32 -3.06 -17.18 -12.01
C GLY A 32 -2.78 -16.31 -10.78
N THR A 33 -1.60 -15.72 -10.60
CA THR A 33 -1.33 -14.86 -9.43
C THR A 33 -1.97 -13.47 -9.53
N ASP A 34 -2.21 -12.96 -10.74
CA ASP A 34 -2.79 -11.64 -10.94
C ASP A 34 -4.22 -11.55 -10.37
N ASP A 35 -5.00 -12.63 -10.44
CA ASP A 35 -6.32 -12.74 -9.80
C ASP A 35 -6.21 -12.74 -8.27
N SER A 36 -5.20 -13.43 -7.72
CA SER A 36 -4.91 -13.37 -6.28
C SER A 36 -4.53 -11.96 -5.85
N TRP A 37 -3.70 -11.26 -6.62
CA TRP A 37 -3.36 -9.85 -6.35
C TRP A 37 -4.56 -8.93 -6.42
N LYS A 38 -5.46 -9.12 -7.40
CA LYS A 38 -6.72 -8.39 -7.48
C LYS A 38 -7.55 -8.61 -6.22
N ARG A 39 -7.71 -9.86 -5.78
CA ARG A 39 -8.44 -10.19 -4.55
C ARG A 39 -7.81 -9.50 -3.33
N PHE A 40 -6.49 -9.53 -3.20
CA PHE A 40 -5.82 -8.83 -2.10
C PHE A 40 -6.00 -7.31 -2.17
N TYR A 41 -5.98 -6.74 -3.37
CA TYR A 41 -6.27 -5.33 -3.59
C TYR A 41 -7.69 -5.00 -3.11
N GLU A 42 -8.69 -5.78 -3.50
CA GLU A 42 -10.08 -5.60 -3.07
C GLU A 42 -10.24 -5.75 -1.55
N GLN A 43 -9.57 -6.73 -0.94
CA GLN A 43 -9.60 -6.94 0.52
C GLN A 43 -8.98 -5.77 1.30
N GLN A 44 -7.88 -5.20 0.81
CA GLN A 44 -7.14 -4.12 1.52
C GLN A 44 -7.65 -2.71 1.21
N PHE A 45 -8.21 -2.51 0.02
CA PHE A 45 -8.56 -1.19 -0.51
C PHE A 45 -10.04 -1.02 -0.85
N GLY A 46 -10.81 -2.10 -0.83
CA GLY A 46 -12.22 -2.13 -1.19
C GLY A 46 -12.45 -2.38 -2.68
N VAL A 47 -13.58 -3.02 -2.98
CA VAL A 47 -14.02 -3.36 -4.35
C VAL A 47 -14.24 -2.11 -5.21
N GLU A 48 -14.79 -1.04 -4.63
CA GLU A 48 -15.00 0.24 -5.33
C GLU A 48 -13.69 0.86 -5.82
N SER A 49 -12.63 0.75 -5.00
CA SER A 49 -11.30 1.19 -5.42
C SER A 49 -10.77 0.35 -6.57
N ALA A 50 -10.96 -0.97 -6.54
CA ALA A 50 -10.53 -1.84 -7.63
C ALA A 50 -11.26 -1.50 -8.93
N ASN A 51 -12.58 -1.27 -8.86
CA ASN A 51 -13.40 -0.83 -9.98
C ASN A 51 -12.92 0.50 -10.57
N THR A 52 -12.52 1.45 -9.73
CA THR A 52 -11.94 2.72 -10.18
C THR A 52 -10.66 2.50 -10.99
N VAL A 53 -9.78 1.61 -10.53
CA VAL A 53 -8.54 1.27 -11.25
C VAL A 53 -8.84 0.59 -12.58
N ILE A 54 -9.77 -0.38 -12.59
CA ILE A 54 -10.21 -1.05 -13.82
C ILE A 54 -10.78 -0.03 -14.82
N ASN A 55 -11.60 0.91 -14.37
CA ASN A 55 -12.16 1.95 -15.24
C ASN A 55 -11.08 2.86 -15.80
N ARG A 56 -10.09 3.26 -14.99
CA ARG A 56 -8.93 4.05 -15.46
C ARG A 56 -8.11 3.30 -16.49
N MET A 57 -7.88 2.00 -16.28
CA MET A 57 -7.19 1.12 -17.23
C MET A 57 -7.92 1.06 -18.56
N LYS A 58 -9.24 0.85 -18.53
CA LYS A 58 -10.10 0.84 -19.74
C LYS A 58 -10.04 2.17 -20.49
N GLN A 59 -10.17 3.29 -19.77
CA GLN A 59 -10.12 4.63 -20.37
C GLN A 59 -8.77 4.91 -21.05
N LYS A 60 -7.67 4.52 -20.41
CA LYS A 60 -6.31 4.74 -20.90
C LYS A 60 -5.82 3.64 -21.84
N LYS A 61 -6.63 2.59 -22.08
CA LYS A 61 -6.29 1.40 -22.88
C LYS A 61 -4.96 0.75 -22.46
N VAL A 62 -4.69 0.73 -21.15
CA VAL A 62 -3.49 0.11 -20.57
C VAL A 62 -3.91 -0.98 -19.60
N VAL A 63 -3.17 -2.09 -19.64
CA VAL A 63 -3.27 -3.17 -18.67
C VAL A 63 -2.04 -3.08 -17.79
N SER A 64 -2.22 -3.11 -16.46
CA SER A 64 -1.12 -3.19 -15.51
C SER A 64 -1.39 -4.31 -14.53
N LYS A 65 -0.32 -4.94 -14.06
CA LYS A 65 -0.41 -6.03 -13.09
C LYS A 65 -1.01 -5.55 -11.77
N TRP A 66 -1.87 -6.34 -11.16
CA TRP A 66 -2.48 -6.02 -9.86
C TRP A 66 -1.45 -5.92 -8.74
N ARG A 67 -0.35 -6.68 -8.83
CA ARG A 67 0.81 -6.53 -7.93
C ARG A 67 1.33 -5.09 -7.89
N LEU A 68 1.64 -4.53 -9.05
CA LEU A 68 2.23 -3.19 -9.15
C LEU A 68 1.26 -2.14 -8.63
N LEU A 69 -0.03 -2.30 -8.90
CA LEU A 69 -1.08 -1.43 -8.37
C LEU A 69 -1.19 -1.53 -6.86
N TYR A 70 -1.08 -2.73 -6.30
CA TYR A 70 -1.11 -2.98 -4.88
C TYR A 70 0.08 -2.32 -4.18
N GLU A 71 1.30 -2.56 -4.66
CA GLU A 71 2.53 -1.99 -4.12
C GLU A 71 2.52 -0.46 -4.20
N ALA A 72 2.13 0.11 -5.35
CA ALA A 72 2.03 1.55 -5.53
C ALA A 72 1.03 2.19 -4.56
N LYS A 73 -0.14 1.57 -4.39
CA LYS A 73 -1.16 2.08 -3.46
C LYS A 73 -0.77 1.93 -1.99
N GLN A 74 -0.10 0.84 -1.62
CA GLN A 74 0.46 0.72 -0.27
C GLN A 74 1.48 1.81 0.01
N LYS A 75 2.39 2.06 -0.93
CA LYS A 75 3.38 3.13 -0.80
C LYS A 75 2.71 4.50 -0.65
N GLU A 76 1.68 4.80 -1.44
CA GLU A 76 0.91 6.05 -1.35
C GLU A 76 0.29 6.23 0.05
N ARG A 77 -0.32 5.17 0.61
CA ARG A 77 -0.90 5.20 1.97
C ARG A 77 0.16 5.44 3.04
N GLU A 78 1.29 4.75 2.94
CA GLU A 78 2.38 4.88 3.91
C GLU A 78 3.00 6.28 3.86
N GLU A 79 3.21 6.83 2.67
CA GLU A 79 3.67 8.21 2.54
C GLU A 79 2.65 9.22 3.08
N ALA A 80 1.34 9.01 2.86
CA ALA A 80 0.30 9.86 3.43
C ALA A 80 0.30 9.81 4.96
N LYS A 81 0.44 8.61 5.55
CA LYS A 81 0.58 8.42 6.99
C LYS A 81 1.81 9.15 7.53
N ASN A 82 2.96 8.99 6.88
CA ASN A 82 4.21 9.65 7.30
C ASN A 82 4.13 11.17 7.18
N ARG A 83 3.49 11.70 6.13
CA ARG A 83 3.22 13.14 6.00
C ARG A 83 2.36 13.66 7.16
N MET A 84 1.32 12.93 7.54
CA MET A 84 0.44 13.32 8.66
C MET A 84 1.16 13.25 10.00
N ALA A 85 1.94 12.18 10.24
CA ALA A 85 2.75 12.03 11.45
C ALA A 85 3.75 13.19 11.60
N LYS A 86 4.48 13.51 10.53
CA LYS A 86 5.43 14.63 10.52
C LYS A 86 4.75 15.97 10.81
N LYS A 87 3.55 16.20 10.26
CA LYS A 87 2.79 17.43 10.52
C LYS A 87 2.37 17.54 11.99
N LEU A 88 2.00 16.42 12.62
CA LEU A 88 1.65 16.39 14.03
C LEU A 88 2.87 16.67 14.92
N GLU A 89 4.01 16.07 14.62
CA GLU A 89 5.28 16.33 15.31
C GLU A 89 5.69 17.81 15.23
N GLN A 90 5.57 18.41 14.05
CA GLN A 90 5.84 19.84 13.84
C GLN A 90 4.93 20.72 14.70
N SER A 91 3.61 20.47 14.70
CA SER A 91 2.65 21.22 15.51
C SER A 91 2.92 21.10 17.01
N TYR A 92 3.35 19.92 17.48
CA TYR A 92 3.71 19.72 18.88
C TYR A 92 5.00 20.44 19.26
N ALA A 93 6.02 20.42 18.39
CA ALA A 93 7.26 21.15 18.59
C ALA A 93 7.04 22.68 18.62
N GLU A 94 6.20 23.20 17.73
CA GLU A 94 5.82 24.62 17.71
C GLU A 94 5.10 25.04 18.99
N SER A 95 4.18 24.20 19.48
CA SER A 95 3.44 24.46 20.72
C SER A 95 4.38 24.51 21.92
N GLN A 96 5.29 23.54 22.07
CA GLN A 96 6.29 23.53 23.14
C GLN A 96 7.26 24.72 23.06
N ALA A 97 7.68 25.13 21.86
CA ALA A 97 8.54 26.28 21.68
C ALA A 97 7.83 27.57 22.10
N SER A 98 6.53 27.68 21.81
CA SER A 98 5.72 28.81 22.26
C SER A 98 5.57 28.83 23.79
N GLU A 99 5.24 27.71 24.44
CA GLU A 99 5.15 27.60 25.90
C GLU A 99 6.47 27.93 26.60
N SER A 100 7.59 27.42 26.06
CA SER A 100 8.93 27.74 26.56
C SER A 100 9.22 29.24 26.43
N SER A 101 8.85 29.87 25.31
CA SER A 101 9.03 31.30 25.11
C SER A 101 8.24 32.16 26.10
N TYR A 102 6.99 31.79 26.40
CA TYR A 102 6.18 32.48 27.41
C TYR A 102 6.76 32.31 28.82
N THR A 103 7.28 31.12 29.14
CA THR A 103 7.93 30.84 30.43
C THR A 103 9.22 31.66 30.60
N PHE A 104 10.05 31.77 29.56
CA PHE A 104 11.27 32.60 29.61
C PHE A 104 10.96 34.08 29.83
N ILE A 105 9.91 34.63 29.19
CA ILE A 105 9.49 36.03 29.40
C ILE A 105 9.01 36.24 30.84
N PHE A 106 8.21 35.31 31.38
CA PHE A 106 7.67 35.43 32.73
C PHE A 106 8.75 35.33 33.82
N CYS A 107 9.80 34.51 33.63
CA CYS A 107 10.91 34.41 34.59
C CYS A 107 11.95 35.55 34.50
N ALA A 108 11.90 36.41 33.47
CA ALA A 108 12.84 37.51 33.28
C ALA A 108 12.34 38.88 33.80
N CYS A 109 11.10 38.94 34.31
CA CYS A 109 10.50 40.10 34.97
C CYS A 109 10.58 39.99 36.50
#